data_AF-A0A6V8P0Y0-F1
#
_entry.id   AF-A0A6V8P0Y0-F1
#
_cell.length_a   1.000
_cell.length_b   1.000
_cell.length_c   1.000
_cell.angle_alpha   90.00
_cell.angle_beta   90.00
_cell.angle_gamma   90.00
#
_symmetry.space_group_name_H-M   'P 1'
#
loop_
_entity.id
_entity.type
_entity.pdbx_description
1 polymer ?
#
loop_
_entity_poly.entity_id
_entity_poly.type
_entity_poly.pdbx_seq_one_letter_code
_entity_poly.pdbx_strand_id
1 'polypeptide(L)'
;GNLTVIQSRGANISRGRNLAIAEATSDLIVVTDVGCQLHPRWLEAISRPLQEGSAQVVAGLSQPDARSFLEKCLAAVNVPLVEEIEEETFMPSSRCIAFRKRVWEEVGGYPEWLDIGEDMNFNFKLKRMGYSIQLVREAVVYWRMRETLREIFRQFFGYARGDAMAGMYPQRHLIRFTTYLGLLVALSLSPRFPYLP
;
A
#
# COMPACT_ATOMS: atom_id res chain seq x y z
N GLY A 1 9.37 -21.16 19.59
CA GLY A 1 8.84 -20.61 18.33
C GLY A 1 9.89 -20.78 17.26
N ASN A 2 9.54 -21.33 16.12
CA ASN A 2 10.48 -21.51 15.01
C ASN A 2 10.63 -20.17 14.28
N LEU A 3 11.67 -19.41 14.64
CA LEU A 3 12.05 -18.20 13.93
C LEU A 3 13.09 -18.57 12.86
N THR A 4 12.76 -18.31 11.60
CA THR A 4 13.69 -18.46 10.48
C THR A 4 14.05 -17.08 9.95
N VAL A 5 15.34 -16.79 9.80
CA VAL A 5 15.83 -15.54 9.21
C VAL A 5 16.52 -15.88 7.90
N ILE A 6 16.07 -15.26 6.81
CA ILE A 6 16.64 -15.43 5.47
C ILE A 6 17.37 -14.14 5.10
N GLN A 7 18.62 -14.27 4.67
CA GLN A 7 19.42 -13.14 4.22
C GLN A 7 19.74 -13.27 2.73
N SER A 8 19.37 -12.26 1.94
CA SER A 8 19.72 -12.16 0.53
C SER A 8 20.32 -10.79 0.24
N ARG A 9 21.57 -10.77 -0.25
CA ARG A 9 22.24 -9.52 -0.62
C ARG A 9 21.59 -8.92 -1.87
N GLY A 10 21.38 -7.61 -1.87
CA GLY A 10 20.78 -6.88 -2.99
C GLY A 10 19.29 -7.16 -3.22
N ALA A 11 18.60 -7.82 -2.28
CA ALA A 11 17.16 -8.00 -2.38
C ALA A 11 16.42 -6.69 -2.10
N ASN A 12 15.50 -6.33 -2.99
CA ASN A 12 14.48 -5.32 -2.68
C ASN A 12 13.35 -5.94 -1.85
N ILE A 13 12.34 -5.12 -1.53
CA ILE A 13 11.21 -5.52 -0.67
C ILE A 13 10.48 -6.73 -1.26
N SER A 14 10.15 -6.69 -2.56
CA SER A 14 9.48 -7.77 -3.27
C SER A 14 10.24 -9.09 -3.18
N ARG A 15 11.55 -9.07 -3.48
CA ARG A 15 12.39 -10.27 -3.42
C ARG A 15 12.50 -10.81 -1.99
N GLY A 16 12.65 -9.93 -1.01
CA GLY A 16 12.65 -10.31 0.41
C GLY A 16 11.36 -11.03 0.82
N ARG A 17 10.19 -10.48 0.43
CA ARG A 17 8.89 -11.11 0.69
C ARG A 17 8.73 -12.43 -0.04
N ASN A 18 9.06 -12.48 -1.33
CA ASN A 18 8.94 -13.72 -2.12
C ASN A 18 9.79 -14.85 -1.54
N LEU A 19 11.05 -14.58 -1.16
CA LEU A 19 11.91 -15.57 -0.52
C LEU A 19 11.31 -16.06 0.81
N ALA A 20 10.83 -15.14 1.65
CA ALA A 20 10.22 -15.50 2.92
C ALA A 20 8.95 -16.34 2.75
N ILE A 21 8.09 -16.00 1.78
CA ILE A 21 6.86 -16.73 1.50
C ILE A 21 7.15 -18.11 0.88
N ALA A 22 8.15 -18.20 -0.01
CA ALA A 22 8.57 -19.46 -0.61
C ALA A 22 9.00 -20.47 0.47
N GLU A 23 9.81 -20.03 1.44
CA GLU A 23 10.29 -20.85 2.56
C GLU A 23 9.23 -21.11 3.65
N ALA A 24 8.13 -20.34 3.67
CA ALA A 24 7.07 -20.54 4.65
C ALA A 24 6.39 -21.90 4.47
N THR A 25 6.27 -22.67 5.55
CA THR A 25 5.67 -24.02 5.55
C THR A 25 4.17 -24.00 5.77
N SER A 26 3.62 -22.90 6.27
CA SER A 26 2.19 -22.72 6.49
C SER A 26 1.45 -22.36 5.21
N ASP A 27 0.21 -22.85 5.04
CA ASP A 27 -0.68 -22.40 3.97
C ASP A 27 -1.13 -20.94 4.17
N LEU A 28 -1.29 -20.50 5.41
CA LEU A 28 -1.70 -19.13 5.71
C LEU A 28 -0.48 -18.23 5.85
N ILE A 29 -0.42 -17.21 4.99
CA ILE A 29 0.62 -16.20 4.98
C ILE A 29 0.04 -14.91 5.55
N VAL A 30 0.70 -14.36 6.57
CA VAL A 30 0.37 -13.05 7.14
C VAL A 30 1.60 -12.16 6.97
N VAL A 31 1.42 -11.00 6.35
CA VAL A 31 2.50 -10.07 6.01
C VAL A 31 2.35 -8.78 6.82
N THR A 32 3.47 -8.33 7.38
CA THR A 32 3.62 -7.00 7.98
C THR A 32 5.04 -6.48 7.76
N ASP A 33 5.25 -5.18 7.98
CA ASP A 33 6.54 -4.54 7.80
C ASP A 33 7.25 -4.27 9.13
N VAL A 34 8.57 -4.34 9.11
CA VAL A 34 9.42 -3.90 10.22
C VAL A 34 9.14 -2.42 10.53
N GLY A 35 8.96 -2.11 11.81
CA GLY A 35 8.64 -0.77 12.28
C GLY A 35 7.15 -0.49 12.45
N CYS A 36 6.27 -1.43 12.09
CA CYS A 36 4.86 -1.37 12.48
C CYS A 36 4.67 -1.81 13.94
N GLN A 37 3.75 -1.17 14.64
CA GLN A 37 3.21 -1.64 15.90
C GLN A 37 1.90 -2.37 15.62
N LEU A 38 1.79 -3.61 16.10
CA LEU A 38 0.64 -4.47 15.84
C LEU A 38 -0.36 -4.32 16.99
N HIS A 39 -1.65 -4.19 16.68
CA HIS A 39 -2.68 -4.29 17.71
C HIS A 39 -2.58 -5.67 18.41
N PRO A 40 -2.83 -5.80 19.73
CA PRO A 40 -2.64 -7.08 20.43
C PRO A 40 -3.42 -8.27 19.86
N ARG A 41 -4.59 -8.00 19.26
CA ARG A 41 -5.43 -9.00 18.57
C ARG A 41 -5.22 -9.04 17.05
N TRP A 42 -4.21 -8.35 16.52
CA TRP A 42 -4.00 -8.20 15.08
C TRP A 42 -3.87 -9.55 14.38
N LEU A 43 -3.02 -10.44 14.90
CA LEU A 43 -2.75 -11.73 14.26
C LEU A 43 -4.01 -12.62 14.25
N GLU A 44 -4.71 -12.69 15.38
CA GLU A 44 -5.99 -13.42 15.49
C GLU A 44 -7.04 -12.86 14.52
N ALA A 45 -7.20 -11.54 14.47
CA ALA A 45 -8.19 -10.88 13.63
C ALA A 45 -7.90 -11.09 12.14
N ILE A 46 -6.65 -10.88 11.70
CA ILE A 46 -6.29 -10.97 10.27
C ILE A 46 -6.32 -12.42 9.77
N SER A 47 -6.02 -13.42 10.62
CA SER A 47 -6.00 -14.83 10.21
C SER A 47 -7.36 -15.50 10.25
N ARG A 48 -8.29 -15.05 11.10
CA ARG A 48 -9.56 -15.72 11.36
C ARG A 48 -10.37 -16.04 10.09
N PRO A 49 -10.59 -15.10 9.14
CA PRO A 49 -11.37 -15.42 7.93
C PRO A 49 -10.70 -16.49 7.03
N LEU A 50 -9.36 -16.55 7.04
CA LEU A 50 -8.63 -17.58 6.30
C LEU A 50 -8.75 -18.96 6.98
N GLN A 51 -8.71 -18.98 8.31
CA GLN A 51 -8.88 -20.20 9.11
C GLN A 51 -10.29 -20.78 9.00
N GLU A 52 -11.30 -19.92 9.01
CA GLU A 52 -12.71 -20.29 8.84
C GLU A 52 -13.08 -20.64 7.38
N GLY A 53 -12.19 -20.31 6.44
CA GLY A 53 -12.42 -20.55 5.01
C GLY A 53 -13.38 -19.57 4.35
N SER A 54 -13.76 -18.49 5.04
CA SER A 54 -14.63 -17.42 4.51
C SER A 54 -13.90 -16.47 3.56
N ALA A 55 -12.56 -16.42 3.61
CA ALA A 55 -11.74 -15.61 2.71
C ALA A 55 -10.56 -16.40 2.10
N GLN A 56 -10.05 -15.88 0.98
CA GLN A 56 -8.78 -16.30 0.38
C GLN A 56 -7.69 -15.23 0.52
N VAL A 57 -8.11 -13.96 0.61
CA VAL A 57 -7.27 -12.78 0.85
C VAL A 57 -7.99 -11.89 1.85
N VAL A 58 -7.26 -11.43 2.84
CA VAL A 58 -7.74 -10.57 3.91
C VAL A 58 -6.83 -9.36 4.00
N ALA A 59 -7.43 -8.19 4.17
CA ALA A 59 -6.71 -6.97 4.49
C ALA A 59 -7.17 -6.42 5.83
N GLY A 60 -6.23 -5.85 6.57
CA GLY A 60 -6.56 -5.09 7.76
C GLY A 60 -6.31 -3.60 7.54
N LEU A 61 -6.59 -2.84 8.59
CA LEU A 61 -6.36 -1.40 8.59
C LEU A 61 -4.90 -1.10 8.83
N SER A 62 -4.44 -0.22 7.97
CA SER A 62 -3.24 0.54 8.19
C SER A 62 -3.67 1.90 8.76
N GLN A 63 -3.37 2.19 10.04
CA GLN A 63 -3.52 3.51 10.68
C GLN A 63 -2.18 4.23 11.01
N PRO A 64 -2.11 5.57 10.94
CA PRO A 64 -0.89 6.32 11.23
C PRO A 64 -0.68 6.56 12.74
N ASP A 65 0.52 6.27 13.24
CA ASP A 65 1.01 6.74 14.56
C ASP A 65 1.65 8.12 14.39
N ALA A 66 0.79 9.12 14.14
CA ALA A 66 1.19 10.51 13.90
C ALA A 66 1.27 11.30 15.23
N ARG A 67 2.45 11.86 15.53
CA ARG A 67 2.74 12.52 16.81
C ARG A 67 2.96 14.01 16.66
N SER A 68 3.69 14.42 15.64
CA SER A 68 3.97 15.82 15.32
C SER A 68 2.86 16.48 14.50
N PHE A 69 2.86 17.82 14.46
CA PHE A 69 1.93 18.57 13.61
C PHE A 69 2.05 18.16 12.13
N LEU A 70 3.27 18.03 11.62
CA LEU A 70 3.52 17.62 10.23
C LEU A 70 2.99 16.22 9.94
N GLU A 71 3.25 15.25 10.82
CA GLU A 71 2.73 13.88 10.66
C GLU A 71 1.19 13.86 10.69
N LYS A 72 0.56 14.67 11.55
CA LYS A 72 -0.91 14.77 11.60
C LYS A 72 -1.49 15.37 10.32
N CYS A 73 -0.86 16.41 9.76
CA CYS A 73 -1.25 16.95 8.46
C CYS A 73 -1.09 15.91 7.35
N LEU A 74 0.01 15.16 7.33
CA LEU A 74 0.22 14.10 6.34
C LEU A 74 -0.79 12.97 6.46
N ALA A 75 -1.13 12.56 7.68
CA ALA A 75 -2.17 11.58 7.95
C ALA A 75 -3.51 12.06 7.39
N ALA A 76 -3.93 13.28 7.73
CA ALA A 76 -5.21 13.84 7.32
C ALA A 76 -5.38 13.95 5.79
N VAL A 77 -4.31 14.12 5.02
CA VAL A 77 -4.40 14.29 3.55
C VAL A 77 -4.10 13.03 2.75
N ASN A 78 -3.51 11.99 3.37
CA ASN A 78 -3.08 10.79 2.64
C ASN A 78 -3.70 9.48 3.15
N VAL A 79 -4.29 9.46 4.34
CA VAL A 79 -4.88 8.26 4.92
C VAL A 79 -6.39 8.48 5.05
N PRO A 80 -7.23 7.64 4.41
CA PRO A 80 -8.68 7.74 4.57
C PRO A 80 -9.10 7.42 6.01
N LEU A 81 -10.19 8.02 6.45
CA LEU A 81 -10.84 7.64 7.70
C LEU A 81 -11.37 6.21 7.60
N VAL A 82 -11.50 5.50 8.73
CA VAL A 82 -11.92 4.09 8.74
C VAL A 82 -13.31 3.91 8.11
N GLU A 83 -14.17 4.90 8.32
CA GLU A 83 -15.54 4.95 7.83
C GLU A 83 -15.63 5.23 6.32
N GLU A 84 -14.57 5.81 5.73
CA GLU A 84 -14.48 6.10 4.29
C GLU A 84 -13.97 4.89 3.48
N ILE A 85 -13.51 3.83 4.15
CA ILE A 85 -12.96 2.66 3.48
C ILE A 85 -14.09 1.73 3.06
N GLU A 86 -14.28 1.61 1.75
CA GLU A 86 -15.16 0.64 1.10
C GLU A 86 -14.37 -0.63 0.72
N GLU A 87 -14.87 -1.81 1.09
CA GLU A 87 -14.16 -3.08 0.87
C GLU A 87 -13.92 -3.36 -0.62
N GLU A 88 -14.91 -3.09 -1.45
CA GLU A 88 -14.92 -3.36 -2.88
C GLU A 88 -13.78 -2.60 -3.60
N THR A 89 -13.52 -1.36 -3.19
CA THR A 89 -12.51 -0.50 -3.82
C THR A 89 -11.18 -0.49 -3.08
N PHE A 90 -11.12 -1.03 -1.86
CA PHE A 90 -9.92 -1.00 -1.02
C PHE A 90 -8.72 -1.68 -1.69
N MET A 91 -7.54 -1.04 -1.56
CA MET A 91 -6.25 -1.53 -2.03
C MET A 91 -5.26 -1.48 -0.85
N PRO A 92 -5.06 -2.58 -0.12
CA PRO A 92 -4.34 -2.56 1.14
C PRO A 92 -2.83 -2.39 0.97
N SER A 93 -2.17 -1.80 1.95
CA SER A 93 -0.71 -1.93 2.03
C SER A 93 -0.32 -3.32 2.51
N SER A 94 0.83 -3.83 2.04
CA SER A 94 1.38 -5.10 2.56
C SER A 94 1.82 -5.05 4.03
N ARG A 95 1.72 -3.90 4.70
CA ARG A 95 1.83 -3.81 6.17
C ARG A 95 0.76 -4.60 6.92
N CYS A 96 -0.40 -4.83 6.30
CA CYS A 96 -1.55 -5.48 6.93
C CYS A 96 -2.36 -6.28 5.91
N ILE A 97 -1.79 -7.40 5.45
CA ILE A 97 -2.45 -8.31 4.52
C ILE A 97 -2.18 -9.76 4.92
N ALA A 98 -3.15 -10.64 4.67
CA ALA A 98 -3.00 -12.07 4.79
C ALA A 98 -3.65 -12.76 3.59
N PHE A 99 -3.13 -13.92 3.20
CA PHE A 99 -3.66 -14.70 2.08
C PHE A 99 -3.23 -16.16 2.20
N ARG A 100 -3.87 -17.04 1.44
CA ARG A 100 -3.36 -18.41 1.25
C ARG A 100 -2.13 -18.40 0.35
N LYS A 101 -1.14 -19.23 0.64
CA LYS A 101 0.10 -19.35 -0.13
C LYS A 101 -0.17 -19.62 -1.61
N ARG A 102 -1.15 -20.48 -1.91
CA ARG A 102 -1.61 -20.77 -3.29
C ARG A 102 -2.04 -19.51 -4.06
N VAL A 103 -2.64 -18.52 -3.39
CA VAL A 103 -3.08 -17.28 -4.04
C VAL A 103 -1.85 -16.46 -4.48
N TRP A 104 -0.82 -16.40 -3.63
CA TRP A 104 0.46 -15.76 -3.99
C TRP A 104 1.15 -16.49 -5.16
N GLU A 105 1.11 -17.83 -5.17
CA GLU A 105 1.65 -18.65 -6.27
C GLU A 105 0.91 -18.37 -7.59
N GLU A 106 -0.43 -18.37 -7.57
CA GLU A 106 -1.27 -18.11 -8.75
C GLU A 106 -1.07 -16.70 -9.32
N VAL A 107 -0.90 -15.69 -8.44
CA VAL A 107 -0.61 -14.30 -8.84
C VAL A 107 0.81 -14.13 -9.39
N GLY A 108 1.70 -15.09 -9.14
CA GLY A 108 3.12 -15.03 -9.50
C GLY A 108 3.93 -14.12 -8.59
N GLY A 109 3.51 -13.98 -7.32
CA GLY A 109 4.18 -13.23 -6.27
C GLY A 109 4.30 -11.71 -6.45
N TYR A 110 5.07 -11.09 -5.56
CA TYR A 110 5.37 -9.66 -5.60
C TYR A 110 6.33 -9.34 -6.76
N PRO A 111 6.15 -8.21 -7.47
CA PRO A 111 6.98 -7.87 -8.62
C PRO A 111 8.40 -7.45 -8.21
N GLU A 112 9.39 -8.33 -8.42
CA GLU A 112 10.80 -8.04 -8.08
C GLU A 112 11.46 -6.96 -8.94
N TRP A 113 10.91 -6.66 -10.11
CA TRP A 113 11.37 -5.57 -10.98
C TRP A 113 10.93 -4.18 -10.50
N LEU A 114 10.04 -4.10 -9.49
CA LEU A 114 9.48 -2.87 -8.97
C LEU A 114 10.01 -2.60 -7.56
N ASP A 115 10.75 -1.51 -7.39
CA ASP A 115 11.35 -1.16 -6.09
C ASP A 115 10.34 -0.61 -5.06
N ILE A 116 9.32 0.09 -5.55
CA ILE A 116 8.30 0.78 -4.76
C ILE A 116 6.95 0.64 -5.47
N GLY A 117 5.90 0.30 -4.72
CA GLY A 117 4.54 0.10 -5.26
C GLY A 117 4.24 -1.36 -5.57
N GLU A 118 5.09 -2.26 -5.06
CA GLU A 118 4.98 -3.70 -5.21
C GLU A 118 3.70 -4.28 -4.60
N ASP A 119 3.25 -3.71 -3.47
CA ASP A 119 2.00 -4.11 -2.81
C ASP A 119 0.78 -3.73 -3.65
N MET A 120 0.77 -2.52 -4.18
CA MET A 120 -0.30 -2.03 -5.06
C MET A 120 -0.37 -2.84 -6.35
N ASN A 121 0.78 -3.15 -6.97
CA ASN A 121 0.81 -3.99 -8.17
C ASN A 121 0.28 -5.41 -7.88
N PHE A 122 0.67 -5.99 -6.74
CA PHE A 122 0.15 -7.29 -6.29
C PHE A 122 -1.37 -7.25 -6.10
N ASN A 123 -1.91 -6.21 -5.46
CA ASN A 123 -3.37 -6.02 -5.31
C ASN A 123 -4.10 -5.89 -6.65
N PHE A 124 -3.52 -5.14 -7.61
CA PHE A 124 -4.10 -5.05 -8.95
C PHE A 124 -4.12 -6.41 -9.66
N LYS A 125 -3.11 -7.27 -9.48
CA LYS A 125 -3.14 -8.62 -10.02
C LYS A 125 -4.20 -9.48 -9.33
N LEU A 126 -4.29 -9.43 -8.00
CA LEU A 126 -5.35 -10.10 -7.24
C LEU A 126 -6.74 -9.76 -7.77
N LYS A 127 -7.08 -8.47 -7.86
CA LYS A 127 -8.39 -8.04 -8.37
C LYS A 127 -8.62 -8.43 -9.82
N ARG A 128 -7.60 -8.35 -10.69
CA ARG A 128 -7.71 -8.80 -12.10
C ARG A 128 -7.96 -10.29 -12.24
N MET A 129 -7.49 -11.10 -11.30
CA MET A 129 -7.74 -12.54 -11.25
C MET A 129 -9.07 -12.90 -10.56
N GLY A 130 -9.87 -11.91 -10.16
CA GLY A 130 -11.18 -12.12 -9.54
C GLY A 130 -11.15 -12.41 -8.04
N TYR A 131 -10.00 -12.24 -7.38
CA TYR A 131 -9.92 -12.36 -5.93
C TYR A 131 -10.62 -11.20 -5.23
N SER A 132 -11.51 -11.52 -4.28
CA SER A 132 -12.00 -10.56 -3.30
C SER A 132 -10.99 -10.39 -2.17
N ILE A 133 -10.81 -9.15 -1.72
CA ILE A 133 -9.97 -8.80 -0.58
C ILE A 133 -10.92 -8.42 0.56
N GLN A 134 -11.14 -9.34 1.49
CA GLN A 134 -12.04 -9.08 2.62
C GLN A 134 -11.38 -8.12 3.62
N LEU A 135 -12.09 -7.08 4.04
CA LEU A 135 -11.58 -6.07 4.96
C LEU A 135 -11.96 -6.41 6.41
N VAL A 136 -10.94 -6.63 7.25
CA VAL A 136 -11.10 -6.86 8.69
C VAL A 136 -10.66 -5.61 9.45
N ARG A 137 -11.63 -4.85 9.96
CA ARG A 137 -11.38 -3.56 10.62
C ARG A 137 -10.67 -3.70 11.97
N GLU A 138 -10.82 -4.85 12.63
CA GLU A 138 -10.17 -5.16 13.90
C GLU A 138 -8.68 -5.50 13.76
N ALA A 139 -8.23 -5.84 12.56
CA ALA A 139 -6.84 -6.12 12.25
C ALA A 139 -6.10 -4.80 11.95
N VAL A 140 -5.60 -4.15 13.00
CA VAL A 140 -4.94 -2.84 12.87
C VAL A 140 -3.44 -2.94 13.04
N VAL A 141 -2.70 -2.30 12.13
CA VAL A 141 -1.28 -1.97 12.31
C VAL A 141 -1.09 -0.46 12.33
N TYR A 142 -0.16 -0.01 13.18
CA TYR A 142 0.23 1.39 13.29
C TYR A 142 1.63 1.59 12.73
N TRP A 143 1.82 2.54 11.80
CA TRP A 143 3.17 2.94 11.33
C TRP A 143 3.40 4.42 11.57
N ARG A 144 4.68 4.77 11.72
CA ARG A 144 5.11 6.16 11.75
C ARG A 144 5.45 6.66 10.35
N MET A 145 5.02 7.87 10.06
CA MET A 145 5.33 8.55 8.80
C MET A 145 6.78 9.07 8.80
N ARG A 146 7.25 9.51 7.64
CA ARG A 146 8.56 10.17 7.54
C ARG A 146 8.51 11.55 8.22
N GLU A 147 9.59 11.90 8.90
CA GLU A 147 9.62 13.08 9.78
C GLU A 147 10.04 14.36 9.03
N THR A 148 10.76 14.24 7.90
CA THR A 148 11.25 15.40 7.15
C THR A 148 10.61 15.55 5.77
N LEU A 149 10.39 16.80 5.34
CA LEU A 149 9.85 17.11 4.00
C LEU A 149 10.65 16.46 2.87
N ARG A 150 11.98 16.36 3.03
CA ARG A 150 12.84 15.71 2.04
C ARG A 150 12.57 14.22 1.91
N GLU A 151 12.37 13.51 3.02
CA GLU A 151 12.05 12.09 3.03
C GLU A 151 10.63 11.83 2.53
N ILE A 152 9.69 12.68 2.91
CA ILE A 152 8.30 12.66 2.43
C ILE A 152 8.30 12.83 0.89
N PHE A 153 8.98 13.85 0.37
CA PHE A 153 9.09 14.07 -1.07
C PHE A 153 9.69 12.85 -1.79
N ARG A 154 10.80 12.30 -1.27
CA ARG A 154 11.42 11.09 -1.84
C ARG A 154 10.45 9.90 -1.86
N GLN A 155 9.67 9.72 -0.79
CA GLN A 155 8.68 8.64 -0.69
C GLN A 155 7.56 8.79 -1.72
N PHE A 156 6.91 9.95 -1.78
CA PHE A 156 5.80 10.19 -2.71
C PHE A 156 6.26 10.22 -4.18
N PHE A 157 7.46 10.74 -4.45
CA PHE A 157 8.07 10.62 -5.77
C PHE A 157 8.31 9.16 -6.15
N GLY A 158 8.78 8.34 -5.19
CA GLY A 158 8.92 6.90 -5.37
C GLY A 158 7.61 6.21 -5.71
N TYR A 159 6.52 6.51 -4.99
CA TYR A 159 5.18 6.01 -5.29
C TYR A 159 4.73 6.40 -6.70
N ALA A 160 4.84 7.68 -7.06
CA ALA A 160 4.45 8.15 -8.39
C ALA A 160 5.28 7.50 -9.52
N ARG A 161 6.58 7.27 -9.30
CA ARG A 161 7.44 6.54 -10.24
C ARG A 161 7.00 5.09 -10.37
N GLY A 162 6.71 4.43 -9.26
CA GLY A 162 6.24 3.05 -9.22
C GLY A 162 4.92 2.86 -9.96
N ASP A 163 3.95 3.75 -9.69
CA ASP A 163 2.66 3.80 -10.38
C ASP A 163 2.85 3.91 -11.90
N ALA A 164 3.73 4.83 -12.34
CA ALA A 164 4.02 5.03 -13.76
C ALA A 164 4.68 3.81 -14.40
N MET A 165 5.70 3.22 -13.76
CA MET A 165 6.40 2.02 -14.25
C MET A 165 5.47 0.82 -14.38
N ALA A 166 4.51 0.69 -13.46
CA ALA A 166 3.57 -0.42 -13.42
C ALA A 166 2.26 -0.17 -14.17
N GLY A 167 2.07 1.03 -14.75
CA GLY A 167 0.85 1.40 -15.46
C GLY A 167 -0.39 1.42 -14.54
N MET A 168 -0.21 1.76 -13.27
CA MET A 168 -1.29 1.80 -12.28
C MET A 168 -2.05 3.12 -12.38
N TYR A 169 -3.38 3.09 -12.18
CA TYR A 169 -4.28 4.25 -12.25
C TYR A 169 -4.13 5.20 -13.47
N PRO A 170 -4.03 4.69 -14.71
CA PRO A 170 -3.77 5.52 -15.89
C PRO A 170 -4.82 6.63 -16.09
N GLN A 171 -6.09 6.34 -15.81
CA GLN A 171 -7.18 7.32 -15.89
C GLN A 171 -7.00 8.48 -14.89
N ARG A 172 -6.58 8.18 -13.64
CA ARG A 172 -6.35 9.23 -12.63
C ARG A 172 -5.19 10.13 -13.03
N HIS A 173 -4.12 9.55 -13.59
CA HIS A 173 -2.98 10.31 -14.08
C HIS A 173 -3.35 11.19 -15.28
N LEU A 174 -4.13 10.65 -16.23
CA LEU A 174 -4.63 11.42 -17.37
C LEU A 174 -5.42 12.65 -16.92
N ILE A 175 -6.43 12.46 -16.07
CA ILE A 175 -7.25 13.56 -15.52
C ILE A 175 -6.37 14.60 -14.82
N ARG A 176 -5.42 14.16 -14.00
CA ARG A 176 -4.52 15.04 -13.27
C ARG A 176 -3.67 15.89 -14.22
N PHE A 177 -3.01 15.26 -15.19
CA PHE A 177 -2.13 15.97 -16.12
C PHE A 177 -2.88 16.87 -17.09
N THR A 178 -4.08 16.47 -17.55
CA THR A 178 -4.94 17.35 -18.36
C THR A 178 -5.41 18.56 -17.56
N THR A 179 -5.70 18.38 -16.27
CA THR A 179 -6.10 19.49 -15.38
C THR A 179 -4.96 20.48 -15.17
N TYR A 180 -3.75 19.97 -14.91
CA TYR A 180 -2.55 20.82 -14.76
C TYR A 180 -2.23 21.58 -16.04
N LEU A 181 -2.30 20.90 -17.19
CA LEU A 181 -2.10 21.52 -18.49
C LEU A 181 -3.14 22.61 -18.75
N GLY A 182 -4.42 22.33 -18.50
CA GLY A 182 -5.50 23.31 -18.66
C GLY A 182 -5.31 24.54 -17.77
N LEU A 183 -4.89 24.36 -16.52
CA LEU A 183 -4.58 25.47 -15.62
C LEU A 183 -3.39 26.30 -16.11
N LEU A 184 -2.31 25.65 -16.57
CA LEU A 184 -1.16 26.35 -17.14
C LEU A 184 -1.54 27.16 -18.38
N VAL A 185 -2.35 26.59 -19.27
CA VAL A 185 -2.87 27.29 -20.45
C VAL A 185 -3.69 28.50 -20.01
N ALA A 186 -4.66 28.32 -19.10
CA ALA A 186 -5.48 29.41 -18.59
C ALA A 186 -4.64 30.53 -17.95
N LEU A 187 -3.61 30.20 -17.16
CA LEU A 187 -2.71 31.18 -16.56
C LEU A 187 -1.87 31.91 -17.61
N SER A 188 -1.41 31.22 -18.66
CA SER A 188 -0.62 31.81 -19.75
C SER A 188 -1.43 32.73 -20.67
N LEU A 189 -2.72 32.43 -20.82
CA LEU A 189 -3.67 33.24 -21.60
C LEU A 189 -4.33 34.34 -20.76
N SER A 190 -4.18 34.29 -19.44
CA SER A 190 -4.75 35.32 -18.59
C SER A 190 -4.05 36.65 -18.90
N PRO A 191 -4.81 37.74 -19.17
CA PRO A 191 -4.19 39.04 -19.31
C PRO A 191 -3.39 39.29 -18.03
N ARG A 192 -2.09 39.57 -18.17
CA ARG A 192 -1.29 40.07 -17.05
C ARG A 192 -1.99 41.35 -16.60
N PHE A 193 -2.79 41.28 -15.54
CA PHE A 193 -3.38 42.48 -14.97
C PHE A 193 -2.20 43.39 -14.58
N PRO A 194 -1.99 44.54 -15.25
CA PRO A 194 -1.37 45.64 -14.53
C PRO A 194 -2.37 46.00 -13.41
N TYR A 195 -1.91 46.65 -12.35
CA TYR A 195 -2.74 47.10 -11.21
C TYR A 195 -2.97 46.07 -10.10
N LEU A 196 -1.97 45.95 -9.23
CA LEU A 196 -2.21 46.19 -7.81
C LEU A 196 -1.73 47.63 -7.53
N PRO A 197 -2.55 48.52 -6.93
CA PRO A 197 -2.10 49.83 -6.45
C PRO A 197 -1.09 49.68 -5.30
#